data_AF-A0A8S3IGS4-F1
#
_entry.id   AF-A0A8S3IGS4-F1
#
_cell.length_a   1.000
_cell.length_b   1.000
_cell.length_c   1.000
_cell.angle_alpha   90.00
_cell.angle_beta   90.00
_cell.angle_gamma   90.00
#
_symmetry.space_group_name_H-M   'P 1'
#
loop_
_entity.id
_entity.type
_entity.pdbx_description
1 polymer ?
#
loop_
_entity_poly.entity_id
_entity_poly.type
_entity_poly.pdbx_seq_one_letter_code
_entity_poly.pdbx_strand_id
1 'polypeptide(L)'
;CSGQGTRVDAKNRCKICHGNKLVRQEKILDVDISPGSPDRGAIKFIGEGNQIPKGENGSLYVVLRQEPHAIFERIGDNLMMNLKINLSESLCGFQHIATLLDGHKIRINHPPGKPILPKSYRCIKGQGMPNRHTHSYGDLFIYFDVEFPGENFIKNESQLKQLEASLPPKKLVTLNSTETYEEAEMIASEPPPNNSQQQQQRFENGHHYHRTEYNDDEGTNGHPQTIPCEPQ
;
A
#
# COMPACT_ATOMS: atom_id res chain seq x y z
N CYS A 1 -13.44 -2.23 -51.65
CA CYS A 1 -12.14 -1.68 -51.20
C CYS A 1 -12.08 -1.47 -49.67
N SER A 2 -13.08 -1.88 -48.87
CA SER A 2 -13.09 -1.83 -47.40
C SER A 2 -12.46 -0.56 -46.77
N GLY A 3 -12.64 0.59 -47.42
CA GLY A 3 -12.08 1.88 -46.98
C GLY A 3 -10.61 2.18 -47.35
N GLN A 4 -9.84 1.25 -47.93
CA GLN A 4 -8.38 1.44 -48.17
C GLN A 4 -7.99 1.97 -49.56
N GLY A 5 -8.96 2.21 -50.45
CA GLY A 5 -8.73 2.85 -51.76
C GLY A 5 -7.89 2.08 -52.79
N THR A 6 -7.38 0.90 -52.46
CA THR A 6 -6.55 0.07 -53.36
C THR A 6 -7.04 -1.38 -53.35
N ARG A 7 -7.01 -2.06 -54.50
CA ARG A 7 -7.39 -3.47 -54.65
C ARG A 7 -6.21 -4.25 -55.21
N VAL A 8 -5.75 -5.25 -54.46
CA VAL A 8 -4.64 -6.14 -54.86
C VAL A 8 -5.20 -7.49 -55.27
N ASP A 9 -4.84 -7.96 -56.47
CA ASP A 9 -5.23 -9.27 -56.99
C ASP A 9 -4.70 -10.40 -56.12
N ALA A 10 -5.48 -11.47 -55.97
CA ALA A 10 -5.18 -12.57 -55.04
C ALA A 10 -3.80 -13.22 -55.31
N LYS A 11 -3.36 -13.26 -56.57
CA LYS A 11 -2.06 -13.80 -56.99
C LYS A 11 -0.86 -12.96 -56.53
N ASN A 12 -1.08 -11.66 -56.27
CA ASN A 12 -0.04 -10.69 -55.94
C ASN A 12 -0.08 -10.26 -54.46
N ARG A 13 -0.84 -10.97 -53.61
CA ARG A 13 -0.88 -10.68 -52.17
C ARG A 13 0.35 -11.29 -51.49
N CYS A 14 0.94 -10.53 -50.56
CA CYS A 14 2.01 -11.05 -49.70
C CYS A 14 1.51 -12.29 -48.95
N LYS A 15 2.33 -13.35 -48.91
CA LYS A 15 2.00 -14.63 -48.26
C LYS A 15 1.96 -14.54 -46.73
N ILE A 16 2.58 -13.52 -46.14
CA ILE A 16 2.74 -13.36 -44.69
C ILE A 16 1.64 -12.47 -44.12
N CYS A 17 1.39 -11.31 -44.73
CA CYS A 17 0.35 -10.38 -44.26
C CYS A 17 -0.98 -10.52 -45.01
N HIS A 18 -1.05 -11.34 -46.06
CA HIS A 18 -2.23 -11.56 -46.90
C HIS A 18 -2.89 -10.27 -47.47
N GLY A 19 -2.11 -9.20 -47.58
CA GLY A 19 -2.59 -7.88 -48.03
C GLY A 19 -2.98 -6.92 -46.90
N ASN A 20 -2.86 -7.33 -45.63
CA ASN A 20 -3.19 -6.51 -44.45
C ASN A 20 -2.08 -5.53 -44.05
N LYS A 21 -0.89 -5.62 -44.65
CA LYS A 21 0.28 -4.73 -44.44
C LYS A 21 0.86 -4.74 -43.01
N LEU A 22 0.29 -5.51 -42.08
CA LEU A 22 0.76 -5.71 -40.70
C LEU A 22 0.87 -7.22 -40.41
N VAL A 23 1.85 -7.61 -39.59
CA VAL A 23 2.12 -9.00 -39.19
C VAL A 23 2.46 -9.05 -37.71
N ARG A 24 1.89 -9.98 -36.93
CA ARG A 24 2.20 -10.12 -35.49
C ARG A 24 3.68 -10.47 -35.27
N GLN A 25 4.39 -9.73 -34.44
CA GLN A 25 5.77 -9.99 -34.06
C GLN A 25 5.92 -9.87 -32.54
N GLU A 26 6.65 -10.80 -31.93
CA GLU A 26 7.01 -10.72 -30.52
C GLU A 26 8.38 -10.07 -30.38
N LYS A 27 8.49 -9.09 -29.48
CA LYS A 27 9.73 -8.37 -29.20
C LYS A 27 9.97 -8.37 -27.68
N ILE A 28 11.20 -8.64 -27.30
CA ILE A 28 11.65 -8.55 -25.90
C ILE A 28 12.12 -7.11 -25.67
N LEU A 29 11.60 -6.47 -24.62
CA LEU A 29 11.98 -5.13 -24.20
C LEU A 29 12.54 -5.21 -22.78
N ASP A 30 13.76 -4.73 -22.61
CA ASP A 30 14.37 -4.63 -21.29
C ASP A 30 13.87 -3.36 -20.60
N VAL A 31 13.25 -3.53 -19.45
CA VAL A 31 12.72 -2.43 -18.63
C VAL A 31 13.63 -2.25 -17.43
N ASP A 32 14.42 -1.18 -17.44
CA ASP A 32 15.23 -0.79 -16.29
C ASP A 32 14.37 -0.01 -15.28
N ILE A 33 14.25 -0.54 -14.06
CA ILE A 33 13.49 0.06 -12.97
C ILE A 33 14.47 0.70 -12.00
N SER A 34 14.62 2.03 -12.09
CA SER A 34 15.53 2.76 -11.21
C SER A 34 15.09 2.64 -9.74
N PRO A 35 16.05 2.57 -8.79
CA PRO A 35 15.74 2.63 -7.36
C PRO A 35 14.88 3.85 -7.01
N GLY A 36 13.88 3.66 -6.15
CA GLY A 36 13.01 4.76 -5.72
C GLY A 36 11.86 5.06 -6.68
N SER A 37 11.72 4.32 -7.79
CA SER A 37 10.60 4.49 -8.72
C SER A 37 9.24 4.44 -7.97
N PRO A 38 8.37 5.46 -8.12
CA PRO A 38 7.11 5.55 -7.38
C PRO A 38 6.09 4.52 -7.87
N ASP A 39 5.12 4.18 -7.01
CA ASP A 39 3.95 3.44 -7.44
C ASP A 39 3.23 4.20 -8.56
N ARG A 40 2.73 3.45 -9.56
CA ARG A 40 2.10 3.98 -10.78
C ARG A 40 3.00 4.87 -11.63
N GLY A 41 4.31 4.89 -11.37
CA GLY A 41 5.28 5.48 -12.28
C GLY A 41 5.20 4.82 -13.66
N ALA A 42 5.18 5.62 -14.72
CA ALA A 42 5.11 5.12 -16.09
C ALA A 42 6.46 5.27 -16.81
N ILE A 43 6.93 4.21 -17.44
CA ILE A 43 8.09 4.20 -18.33
C ILE A 43 7.55 4.19 -19.77
N LYS A 44 7.94 5.19 -20.55
CA LYS A 44 7.45 5.40 -21.92
C LYS A 44 8.48 4.90 -22.93
N PHE A 45 8.06 3.95 -23.77
CA PHE A 45 8.81 3.50 -24.93
C PHE A 45 8.19 4.09 -26.19
N ILE A 46 8.90 5.03 -26.82
CA ILE A 46 8.45 5.73 -28.01
C ILE A 46 8.63 4.80 -29.21
N GLY A 47 7.57 4.63 -30.02
CA GLY A 47 7.60 3.85 -31.24
C GLY A 47 7.49 2.32 -31.06
N GLU A 48 7.35 1.85 -29.82
CA GLU A 48 7.18 0.43 -29.45
C GLU A 48 5.71 0.03 -29.27
N GLY A 49 4.78 0.93 -29.57
CA GLY A 49 3.35 0.64 -29.62
C GLY A 49 2.90 0.12 -30.98
N ASN A 50 1.59 0.01 -31.16
CA ASN A 50 1.01 -0.52 -32.40
C ASN A 50 1.38 0.33 -33.62
N GLN A 51 1.80 -0.34 -34.68
CA GLN A 51 2.17 0.30 -35.95
C GLN A 51 0.97 0.42 -36.89
N ILE A 52 0.91 1.52 -37.63
CA ILE A 52 -0.14 1.81 -38.62
C ILE A 52 0.50 1.81 -40.02
N PRO A 53 -0.11 1.21 -41.07
CA PRO A 53 0.48 1.05 -42.40
C PRO A 53 0.92 2.32 -43.14
N LYS A 54 0.59 3.51 -42.61
CA LYS A 54 0.97 4.84 -43.13
C LYS A 54 1.05 5.89 -42.01
N GLY A 55 1.54 5.51 -40.82
CA GLY A 55 1.62 6.41 -39.67
C GLY A 55 2.79 6.10 -38.76
N GLU A 56 3.03 6.99 -37.81
CA GLU A 56 4.01 6.76 -36.75
C GLU A 56 3.54 5.63 -35.82
N ASN A 57 4.51 4.91 -35.26
CA ASN A 57 4.23 3.86 -34.30
C ASN A 57 3.71 4.48 -33.00
N GLY A 58 2.76 3.79 -32.36
CA GLY A 58 2.30 4.15 -31.03
C GLY A 58 3.42 4.14 -29.99
N SER A 59 3.13 4.65 -28.79
CA SER A 59 4.02 4.48 -27.63
C SER A 59 3.51 3.36 -26.74
N LEU A 60 4.42 2.58 -26.16
CA LEU A 60 4.13 1.64 -25.09
C LEU A 60 4.38 2.31 -23.74
N TYR A 61 3.43 2.23 -22.83
CA TYR A 61 3.58 2.69 -21.45
C TYR A 61 3.60 1.48 -20.52
N VAL A 62 4.71 1.30 -19.82
CA VAL A 62 4.83 0.31 -18.75
C VAL A 62 4.57 1.02 -17.43
N VAL A 63 3.46 0.68 -16.77
CA VAL A 63 3.08 1.27 -15.47
C VAL A 63 3.53 0.34 -14.36
N LEU A 64 4.35 0.87 -13.47
CA LEU A 64 4.82 0.15 -12.29
C LEU A 64 3.69 0.03 -11.28
N ARG A 65 3.54 -1.15 -10.67
CA ARG A 65 2.60 -1.37 -9.57
C ARG A 65 3.37 -1.91 -8.39
N GLN A 66 3.30 -1.21 -7.27
CA GLN A 66 3.90 -1.67 -6.02
C GLN A 66 3.06 -2.78 -5.41
N GLU A 67 3.72 -3.87 -5.03
CA GLU A 67 3.09 -4.95 -4.26
C GLU A 67 3.05 -4.59 -2.77
N PRO A 68 1.95 -4.94 -2.06
CA PRO A 68 1.87 -4.73 -0.63
C PRO A 68 2.90 -5.61 0.10
N HIS A 69 3.60 -5.03 1.07
CA HIS A 69 4.58 -5.74 1.88
C HIS A 69 4.03 -5.99 3.29
N ALA A 70 4.37 -7.13 3.90
CA ALA A 70 3.80 -7.55 5.18
C ALA A 70 4.20 -6.65 6.37
N ILE A 71 5.40 -6.06 6.31
CA ILE A 71 6.00 -5.30 7.43
C ILE A 71 6.04 -3.80 7.15
N PHE A 72 6.21 -3.43 5.88
CA PHE A 72 6.55 -2.07 5.49
C PHE A 72 5.47 -1.51 4.58
N GLU A 73 5.06 -0.29 4.88
CA GLU A 73 4.19 0.50 4.03
C GLU A 73 4.99 1.69 3.47
N ARG A 74 4.93 1.89 2.16
CA ARG A 74 5.64 3.00 1.53
C ARG A 74 4.74 4.24 1.48
N ILE A 75 5.26 5.36 1.96
CA ILE A 75 4.62 6.67 1.86
C ILE A 75 5.58 7.63 1.17
N GLY A 76 5.46 7.75 -0.15
CA GLY A 76 6.39 8.52 -0.98
C GLY A 76 7.81 7.95 -0.90
N ASP A 77 8.76 8.74 -0.41
CA ASP A 77 10.15 8.29 -0.17
C ASP A 77 10.35 7.72 1.23
N ASN A 78 9.34 7.79 2.09
CA ASN A 78 9.42 7.27 3.45
C ASN A 78 8.86 5.85 3.54
N LEU A 79 9.31 5.13 4.56
CA LEU A 79 8.77 3.84 4.95
C LEU A 79 8.08 3.95 6.30
N MET A 80 7.04 3.16 6.50
CA MET A 80 6.34 3.02 7.75
C MET A 80 6.34 1.55 8.16
N MET A 81 6.59 1.28 9.44
CA MET A 81 6.47 -0.05 10.03
C MET A 81 5.67 0.00 11.32
N ASN A 82 4.89 -1.05 11.57
CA ASN A 82 4.16 -1.21 12.82
C ASN A 82 4.99 -2.08 13.77
N LEU A 83 5.32 -1.53 14.95
CA LEU A 83 6.04 -2.24 15.98
C LEU A 83 5.15 -2.37 17.22
N LYS A 84 4.80 -3.61 17.54
CA LYS A 84 4.09 -3.98 18.75
C LYS A 84 5.09 -4.12 19.90
N ILE A 85 4.85 -3.40 20.99
CA ILE A 85 5.68 -3.45 22.20
C ILE A 85 4.81 -3.66 23.43
N ASN A 86 5.36 -4.31 24.44
CA ASN A 86 4.68 -4.48 25.73
C ASN A 86 4.67 -3.17 26.53
N LEU A 87 3.74 -3.04 27.47
CA LEU A 87 3.73 -1.90 28.40
C LEU A 87 5.06 -1.73 29.16
N SER A 88 5.69 -2.84 29.57
CA SER A 88 7.01 -2.80 30.23
C SER A 88 8.09 -2.24 29.32
N GLU A 89 8.12 -2.63 28.04
CA GLU A 89 9.06 -2.13 27.03
C GLU A 89 8.84 -0.65 26.72
N SER A 90 7.57 -0.22 26.68
CA SER A 90 7.22 1.19 26.51
C SER A 90 7.75 2.07 27.65
N LEU A 91 7.66 1.61 28.90
CA LEU A 91 8.04 2.39 30.09
C LEU A 91 9.52 2.25 30.46
N CYS A 92 10.03 1.02 30.42
CA CYS A 92 11.38 0.65 30.87
C CYS A 92 12.40 0.60 29.73
N GLY A 93 12.02 0.99 28.51
CA GLY A 93 12.89 0.94 27.35
C GLY A 93 13.00 -0.47 26.78
N PHE A 94 13.53 -0.55 25.55
CA PHE A 94 13.63 -1.82 24.83
C PHE A 94 14.75 -1.77 23.79
N GLN A 95 15.08 -2.97 23.31
CA GLN A 95 15.98 -3.17 22.18
C GLN A 95 15.30 -4.08 21.17
N HIS A 96 15.17 -3.61 19.95
CA HIS A 96 14.57 -4.35 18.86
C HIS A 96 15.52 -4.37 17.66
N ILE A 97 15.56 -5.50 16.94
CA ILE A 97 16.34 -5.64 15.72
C ILE A 97 15.36 -5.78 14.57
N ALA A 98 15.31 -4.76 13.71
CA ALA A 98 14.50 -4.79 12.50
C ALA A 98 15.39 -5.10 11.28
N THR A 99 14.89 -5.95 10.38
CA THR A 99 15.55 -6.21 9.09
C THR A 99 14.89 -5.33 8.04
N LEU A 100 15.68 -4.50 7.35
CA LEU A 100 15.24 -3.59 6.29
C LEU A 100 15.06 -4.33 4.96
N LEU A 101 14.59 -3.60 3.94
CA LEU A 101 14.33 -4.12 2.59
C LEU A 101 15.61 -4.58 1.86
N ASP A 102 16.76 -4.04 2.21
CA ASP A 102 18.08 -4.42 1.68
C ASP A 102 18.68 -5.65 2.40
N GLY A 103 18.00 -6.18 3.42
CA GLY A 103 18.48 -7.26 4.26
C GLY A 103 19.42 -6.83 5.39
N HIS A 104 19.77 -5.53 5.48
CA HIS A 104 20.55 -5.01 6.60
C HIS A 104 19.70 -4.95 7.86
N LYS A 105 20.33 -5.17 9.02
CA LYS A 105 19.69 -5.17 10.33
C LYS A 105 20.00 -3.90 11.08
N ILE A 106 18.97 -3.17 11.50
CA ILE A 106 19.10 -2.01 12.36
C ILE A 106 18.72 -2.36 13.78
N ARG A 107 19.53 -1.91 14.74
CA ARG A 107 19.24 -2.01 16.17
C ARG A 107 18.55 -0.73 16.63
N ILE A 108 17.28 -0.86 16.96
CA ILE A 108 16.45 0.20 17.53
C ILE A 108 16.58 0.08 19.05
N ASN A 109 17.18 1.09 19.67
CA ASN A 109 17.38 1.15 21.12
C ASN A 109 16.63 2.35 21.67
N HIS A 110 15.77 2.10 22.66
CA HIS A 110 15.03 3.15 23.33
C HIS A 110 15.34 3.11 24.84
N PRO A 111 15.83 4.23 25.42
CA PRO A 111 16.33 4.22 26.79
C PRO A 111 15.20 4.08 27.83
N PRO A 112 15.50 3.48 29.01
CA PRO A 112 14.58 3.41 30.13
C PRO A 112 14.17 4.80 30.62
N GLY A 113 12.94 4.92 31.14
CA GLY A 113 12.44 6.13 31.78
C GLY A 113 11.88 7.19 30.81
N LYS A 114 11.93 6.94 29.50
CA LYS A 114 11.23 7.75 28.49
C LYS A 114 10.05 6.95 27.96
N PRO A 115 8.80 7.20 28.39
CA PRO A 115 7.68 6.39 27.94
C PRO A 115 7.40 6.58 26.44
N ILE A 116 7.09 5.48 25.74
CA ILE A 116 6.51 5.53 24.40
C ILE A 116 4.99 5.51 24.51
N LEU A 117 4.36 6.57 24.02
CA LEU A 117 2.91 6.65 24.06
C LEU A 117 2.27 5.64 23.09
N PRO A 118 1.12 5.04 23.45
CA PRO A 118 0.36 4.22 22.51
C PRO A 118 -0.05 5.05 21.29
N LYS A 119 -0.10 4.40 20.13
CA LYS A 119 -0.48 5.02 18.84
C LYS A 119 0.39 6.22 18.46
N SER A 120 1.65 6.22 18.90
CA SER A 120 2.60 7.28 18.60
C SER A 120 3.60 6.86 17.52
N TYR A 121 4.22 7.86 16.90
CA TYR A 121 5.22 7.66 15.85
C TYR A 121 6.60 8.06 16.35
N ARG A 122 7.63 7.35 15.88
CA ARG A 122 9.03 7.78 15.93
C ARG A 122 9.64 7.69 14.55
N CYS A 123 10.65 8.51 14.29
CA CYS A 123 11.34 8.56 13.01
C CYS A 123 12.81 8.17 13.20
N ILE A 124 13.30 7.30 12.30
CA ILE A 124 14.70 6.99 12.11
C ILE A 124 15.12 7.58 10.77
N LYS A 125 16.01 8.56 10.81
CA LYS A 125 16.41 9.32 9.63
C LYS A 125 17.23 8.49 8.66
N GLY A 126 16.98 8.66 7.36
CA GLY A 126 17.78 8.08 6.29
C GLY A 126 17.68 6.55 6.16
N GLN A 127 16.60 5.95 6.67
CA GLN A 127 16.32 4.51 6.59
C GLN A 127 15.06 4.19 5.78
N GLY A 128 14.58 5.14 4.97
CA GLY A 128 13.44 5.00 4.07
C GLY A 128 13.82 4.52 2.67
N MET A 129 13.01 4.87 1.67
CA MET A 129 13.27 4.55 0.26
C MET A 129 14.34 5.48 -0.33
N PRO A 130 15.13 5.01 -1.30
CA PRO A 130 16.02 5.88 -2.06
C PRO A 130 15.19 6.89 -2.86
N ASN A 131 15.63 8.14 -2.86
CA ASN A 131 15.04 9.17 -3.70
C ASN A 131 15.58 9.03 -5.13
N ARG A 132 14.73 9.27 -6.13
CA ARG A 132 15.11 9.13 -7.54
C ARG A 132 15.99 10.28 -8.05
N HIS A 133 15.81 11.47 -7.49
CA HIS A 133 16.49 12.70 -7.92
C HIS A 133 17.73 13.00 -7.10
N THR A 134 17.69 12.67 -5.81
CA THR A 134 18.82 12.83 -4.90
C THR A 134 19.39 11.47 -4.54
N HIS A 135 20.72 11.37 -4.37
CA HIS A 135 21.35 10.13 -3.88
C HIS A 135 21.15 9.94 -2.36
N SER A 136 20.01 10.39 -1.83
CA SER A 136 19.64 10.33 -0.42
C SER A 136 18.49 9.37 -0.21
N TYR A 137 18.31 8.96 1.03
CA TYR A 137 17.20 8.11 1.46
C TYR A 137 16.18 8.95 2.21
N GLY A 138 14.91 8.57 2.12
CA GLY A 138 13.87 9.06 3.01
C GLY A 138 14.01 8.50 4.42
N ASP A 139 12.97 8.64 5.23
CA ASP A 139 12.96 8.27 6.64
C ASP A 139 12.10 7.04 6.90
N LEU A 140 12.43 6.30 7.97
CA LEU A 140 11.63 5.20 8.49
C LEU A 140 10.80 5.68 9.69
N PHE A 141 9.48 5.64 9.55
CA PHE A 141 8.52 5.89 10.60
C PHE A 141 8.12 4.58 11.28
N ILE A 142 8.21 4.54 12.60
CA ILE A 142 7.77 3.42 13.41
C ILE A 142 6.52 3.85 14.15
N TYR A 143 5.41 3.19 13.83
CA TYR A 143 4.17 3.28 14.58
C TYR A 143 4.22 2.29 15.75
N PHE A 144 4.03 2.80 16.97
CA PHE A 144 4.05 1.99 18.17
C PHE A 144 2.64 1.63 18.62
N ASP A 145 2.38 0.33 18.63
CA ASP A 145 1.20 -0.26 19.27
C ASP A 145 1.62 -0.86 20.61
N VAL A 146 1.02 -0.37 21.70
CA VAL A 146 1.41 -0.76 23.06
C VAL A 146 0.38 -1.74 23.60
N GLU A 147 0.80 -2.99 23.79
CA GLU A 147 -0.03 -4.04 24.33
C GLU A 147 -0.03 -3.96 25.86
N PHE A 148 -1.22 -3.70 26.42
CA PHE A 148 -1.45 -3.73 27.86
C PHE A 148 -1.58 -5.17 28.34
N PRO A 149 -1.15 -5.48 29.58
CA PRO A 149 -1.36 -6.79 30.14
C PRO A 149 -2.86 -7.07 30.30
N GLY A 150 -3.24 -8.35 30.19
CA GLY A 150 -4.63 -8.77 30.33
C GLY A 150 -5.19 -8.57 31.73
N GLU A 151 -6.47 -8.94 31.90
CA GLU A 151 -7.16 -8.86 33.18
C GLU A 151 -6.43 -9.65 34.27
N ASN A 152 -6.43 -9.11 35.50
CA ASN A 152 -5.84 -9.74 36.67
C ASN A 152 -4.34 -10.11 36.54
N PHE A 153 -3.57 -9.33 35.75
CA PHE A 153 -2.13 -9.58 35.56
C PHE A 153 -1.30 -9.47 36.86
N ILE A 154 -1.74 -8.64 37.81
CA ILE A 154 -1.19 -8.60 39.18
C ILE A 154 -2.23 -9.19 40.13
N LYS A 155 -1.88 -10.32 40.75
CA LYS A 155 -2.72 -10.99 41.77
C LYS A 155 -2.40 -10.53 43.19
N ASN A 156 -1.19 -10.01 43.42
CA ASN A 156 -0.72 -9.62 44.74
C ASN A 156 -0.94 -8.12 44.98
N GLU A 157 -1.69 -7.79 46.02
CA GLU A 157 -2.01 -6.41 46.39
C GLU A 157 -0.74 -5.57 46.70
N SER A 158 0.31 -6.18 47.25
CA SER A 158 1.57 -5.47 47.52
C SER A 158 2.26 -4.98 46.24
N GLN A 159 2.18 -5.75 45.15
CA GLN A 159 2.73 -5.36 43.85
C GLN A 159 1.90 -4.23 43.21
N LEU A 160 0.57 -4.24 43.40
CA LEU A 160 -0.29 -3.14 42.96
C LEU A 160 0.06 -1.82 43.67
N LYS A 161 0.30 -1.88 44.99
CA LYS A 161 0.72 -0.69 45.77
C LYS A 161 2.07 -0.14 45.31
N GLN A 162 3.04 -1.00 44.99
CA GLN A 162 4.34 -0.58 44.44
C GLN A 162 4.21 0.06 43.06
N LEU A 163 3.35 -0.50 42.20
CA LEU A 163 3.07 0.07 40.88
C LEU A 163 2.41 1.44 41.00
N GLU A 164 1.41 1.58 41.88
CA GLU A 164 0.73 2.84 42.15
C GLU A 164 1.70 3.92 42.67
N ALA A 165 2.64 3.54 43.53
CA ALA A 165 3.67 4.47 44.03
C ALA A 165 4.68 4.92 42.94
N SER A 166 4.87 4.11 41.89
CA SER A 166 5.82 4.39 40.81
C SER A 166 5.22 5.20 39.66
N LEU A 167 3.89 5.26 39.57
CA LEU A 167 3.15 5.95 38.52
C LEU A 167 2.62 7.31 39.03
N PRO A 168 2.19 8.21 38.12
CA PRO A 168 1.54 9.46 38.52
C PRO A 168 0.35 9.20 39.46
N PRO A 169 0.16 10.03 40.49
CA PRO A 169 -0.88 9.80 41.49
C PRO A 169 -2.27 9.85 40.87
N LYS A 170 -3.17 9.00 41.37
CA LYS A 170 -4.58 9.01 40.98
C LYS A 170 -5.19 10.38 41.27
N LYS A 171 -5.97 10.90 40.32
CA LYS A 171 -6.77 12.11 40.55
C LYS A 171 -7.86 11.77 41.55
N LEU A 172 -7.85 12.45 42.68
CA LEU A 172 -8.89 12.30 43.71
C LEU A 172 -10.12 13.08 43.28
N VAL A 173 -11.29 12.44 43.37
CA VAL A 173 -12.59 13.08 43.16
C VAL A 173 -13.14 13.44 44.53
N THR A 174 -13.37 14.73 44.77
CA THR A 174 -14.05 15.20 45.98
C THR A 174 -15.54 15.18 45.72
N LEU A 175 -16.27 14.29 46.40
CA LEU A 175 -17.73 14.24 46.33
C LEU A 175 -18.32 15.34 47.24
N ASN A 176 -19.29 16.09 46.72
CA ASN A 176 -20.03 17.06 47.54
C ASN A 176 -21.05 16.30 48.41
N SER A 177 -21.02 16.51 49.72
CA SER A 177 -21.90 15.83 50.67
C SER A 177 -23.37 16.20 50.55
N THR A 178 -23.71 17.30 49.87
CA THR A 178 -25.11 17.69 49.62
C THR A 178 -25.67 17.13 48.30
N GLU A 179 -24.85 16.49 47.49
CA GLU A 179 -25.26 15.91 46.21
C GLU A 179 -25.37 14.39 46.34
N THR A 180 -26.40 13.83 45.71
CA THR A 180 -26.58 12.37 45.64
C THR A 180 -26.05 11.88 44.30
N TYR A 181 -25.17 10.87 44.30
CA TYR A 181 -24.59 10.27 43.10
C TYR A 181 -25.08 8.84 42.94
N GLU A 182 -25.46 8.44 41.72
CA GLU A 182 -25.73 7.05 41.37
C GLU A 182 -24.42 6.35 40.99
N GLU A 183 -24.20 5.13 41.50
CA GLU A 183 -23.06 4.30 41.10
C GLU A 183 -23.33 3.66 39.74
N ALA A 184 -22.41 3.83 38.79
CA ALA A 184 -22.47 3.22 37.48
C ALA A 184 -21.31 2.25 37.29
N GLU A 185 -21.62 1.01 36.91
CA GLU A 185 -20.61 0.02 36.55
C GLU A 185 -20.22 0.17 35.08
N MET A 186 -18.91 0.22 34.80
CA MET A 186 -18.40 0.20 33.44
C MET A 186 -18.24 -1.25 32.97
N ILE A 187 -18.88 -1.59 31.86
CA ILE A 187 -18.67 -2.85 31.14
C ILE A 187 -17.79 -2.63 29.91
N ALA A 188 -16.98 -3.63 29.56
CA ALA A 188 -16.21 -3.59 28.32
C ALA A 188 -17.16 -3.58 27.11
N SER A 189 -16.92 -2.67 26.16
CA SER A 189 -17.68 -2.59 24.92
C SER A 189 -16.79 -2.22 23.75
N GLU A 190 -17.17 -2.68 22.56
CA GLU A 190 -16.60 -2.20 21.31
C GLU A 190 -17.01 -0.74 21.06
N PRO A 191 -16.20 0.06 20.33
CA PRO A 191 -16.58 1.41 19.99
C PRO A 191 -17.93 1.43 19.24
N PRO A 192 -18.82 2.38 19.53
CA PRO A 192 -20.13 2.43 18.89
C PRO A 192 -19.98 2.59 17.37
N PRO A 193 -20.86 1.97 16.57
CA PRO A 193 -20.77 2.04 15.12
C PRO A 193 -20.87 3.50 14.66
N ASN A 194 -19.94 3.93 13.80
CA ASN A 194 -19.94 5.27 13.25
C ASN A 194 -21.00 5.36 12.14
N ASN A 195 -22.10 6.08 12.37
CA ASN A 195 -23.24 6.19 11.44
C ASN A 195 -22.87 6.69 10.03
N SER A 196 -21.73 7.37 9.88
CA SER A 196 -21.21 7.83 8.58
C SER A 196 -20.76 6.69 7.66
N GLN A 197 -20.32 5.54 8.18
CA GLN A 197 -19.99 4.37 7.35
C GLN A 197 -21.25 3.63 6.87
N GLN A 198 -22.33 3.62 7.67
CA GLN A 198 -23.61 3.02 7.25
C GLN A 198 -24.32 3.84 6.16
N GLN A 199 -24.15 5.16 6.10
CA GLN A 199 -24.68 5.95 4.97
C GLN A 199 -23.95 5.65 3.67
N GLN A 200 -22.61 5.53 3.68
CA GLN A 200 -21.86 5.18 2.46
C GLN A 200 -22.18 3.76 1.95
N GLN A 201 -22.34 2.78 2.83
CA GLN A 201 -22.75 1.42 2.43
C GLN A 201 -24.20 1.35 1.91
N ARG A 202 -25.07 2.28 2.30
CA ARG A 202 -26.43 2.39 1.73
C ARG A 202 -26.44 2.98 0.33
N PHE A 203 -25.46 3.82 -0.03
CA PHE A 203 -25.33 4.35 -1.40
C PHE A 203 -24.76 3.30 -2.37
N GLU A 204 -23.92 2.37 -1.91
CA GLU A 204 -23.41 1.28 -2.77
C GLU A 204 -24.41 0.13 -2.96
N ASN A 205 -25.26 -0.16 -1.96
CA ASN A 205 -26.25 -1.23 -2.04
C ASN A 205 -27.61 -0.82 -2.65
N GLY A 206 -27.74 0.43 -3.11
CA GLY A 206 -29.01 0.99 -3.60
C GLY A 206 -29.22 0.95 -5.12
N HIS A 207 -28.25 0.49 -5.91
CA HIS A 207 -28.37 0.47 -7.38
C HIS A 207 -28.29 -0.93 -7.95
N HIS A 208 -29.36 -1.71 -7.75
CA HIS A 208 -29.60 -2.91 -8.54
C HIS A 208 -31.03 -2.93 -9.07
N TYR A 209 -31.24 -2.42 -10.29
CA TYR A 209 -32.23 -2.99 -11.22
C TYR A 209 -31.75 -2.87 -12.68
N HIS A 210 -31.62 -4.06 -13.27
CA HIS A 210 -31.69 -4.44 -14.68
C HIS A 210 -30.70 -3.87 -15.69
N ARG A 211 -29.58 -4.58 -15.84
CA ARG A 211 -28.89 -4.74 -17.14
C ARG A 211 -29.41 -6.02 -17.78
N THR A 212 -30.08 -5.90 -18.93
CA THR A 212 -30.43 -7.06 -19.76
C THR A 212 -29.16 -7.74 -20.23
N GLU A 213 -29.14 -9.07 -20.08
CA GLU A 213 -28.09 -9.95 -20.56
C GLU A 213 -28.00 -9.86 -22.09
N TYR A 214 -26.91 -9.28 -22.58
CA TYR A 214 -26.36 -9.64 -23.88
C TYR A 214 -25.14 -10.51 -23.58
N ASN A 215 -25.25 -11.78 -23.95
CA ASN A 215 -24.13 -12.71 -24.01
C ASN A 215 -23.14 -12.18 -25.05
N ASP A 216 -21.94 -11.81 -24.59
CA ASP A 216 -20.76 -11.78 -25.45
C ASP A 216 -19.63 -12.46 -24.66
N ASP A 217 -19.50 -13.76 -24.93
CA ASP A 217 -18.22 -14.46 -24.86
C ASP A 217 -17.20 -13.65 -25.66
N GLU A 218 -16.10 -13.23 -25.02
CA GLU A 218 -14.76 -13.54 -25.51
C GLU A 218 -13.68 -13.03 -24.54
N GLY A 219 -12.86 -13.97 -24.08
CA GLY A 219 -11.69 -13.69 -23.26
C GLY A 219 -10.68 -12.83 -24.01
N THR A 220 -10.35 -11.67 -23.44
CA THR A 220 -9.28 -10.80 -23.91
C THR A 220 -7.93 -11.35 -23.50
N ASN A 221 -7.44 -12.29 -24.31
CA ASN A 221 -6.02 -12.58 -24.40
C ASN A 221 -5.27 -11.30 -24.77
N GLY A 222 -4.14 -11.05 -24.10
CA GLY A 222 -3.25 -9.93 -24.35
C GLY A 222 -2.98 -9.74 -25.84
N HIS A 223 -3.25 -8.53 -26.33
CA HIS A 223 -3.04 -8.20 -27.73
C HIS A 223 -1.55 -8.18 -28.05
N PRO A 224 -1.15 -8.86 -29.11
CA PRO A 224 0.24 -8.87 -29.54
C PRO A 224 0.62 -7.73 -30.46
N GLN A 225 1.90 -7.43 -30.45
CA GLN A 225 2.52 -6.45 -31.33
C GLN A 225 2.52 -6.95 -32.78
N THR A 226 2.39 -6.04 -33.75
CA THR A 226 2.50 -6.34 -35.20
C THR A 226 3.40 -5.33 -35.91
N ILE A 227 4.27 -5.81 -36.80
CA ILE A 227 5.28 -5.06 -37.57
C ILE A 227 5.01 -5.20 -39.10
N PRO A 228 5.42 -4.25 -39.96
CA PRO A 228 5.20 -4.31 -41.41
C PRO A 228 6.03 -5.41 -42.05
N CYS A 229 5.48 -5.97 -43.13
CA CYS A 229 6.25 -6.85 -44.01
C CYS A 229 7.03 -5.98 -45.00
N GLU A 230 8.36 -6.03 -44.97
CA GLU A 230 9.19 -5.42 -46.02
C GLU A 230 9.16 -6.27 -47.30
N PRO A 231 9.21 -5.63 -48.49
CA PRO A 231 9.33 -6.34 -49.76
C PRO A 231 10.80 -6.74 -50.03
N GLN A 232 10.99 -7.99 -50.48
CA GLN A 232 12.16 -8.39 -51.27
C GLN A 232 11.97 -7.99 -52.74
#